data_AF-A0A0Q4G1Z6-F1
#
_entry.id   AF-A0A0Q4G1Z6-F1
#
_cell.length_a   1.000
_cell.length_b   1.000
_cell.length_c   1.000
_cell.angle_alpha   90.00
_cell.angle_beta   90.00
_cell.angle_gamma   90.00
#
_symmetry.space_group_name_H-M   'P 1'
#
loop_
_entity.id
_entity.type
_entity.pdbx_description
1 polymer ?
#
loop_
_entity_poly.entity_id
_entity_poly.type
_entity_poly.pdbx_seq_one_letter_code
_entity_poly.pdbx_strand_id
1 'polypeptide(L)'
;MSDASFIASAVVAENLADAASSEGLEKQAIRGKDGIEGNVAGTEAHGGVEHVASPMALGMDSTGWVAVAALVVIAIAIVKKVPAMIGKALDGRIAAIRVQLDEATRLRAEAEALRAEYEAKAKAAEADAATMREHAHHEAQAILVKAKRDAEELMARRTKMAEDKIAGAERAAIAEVRARAADAAQRAAAMLIAEQHGVDSDRAMIDRTIAGLGRLN
;
A
#
# COMPACT_ATOMS: atom_id res chain seq x y z
N MET A 1 11.28 -14.52 13.50
CA MET A 1 10.22 -15.09 12.64
C MET A 1 10.50 -16.54 12.18
N SER A 2 11.42 -17.28 12.83
CA SER A 2 11.79 -18.65 12.40
C SER A 2 11.15 -19.79 13.23
N ASP A 3 10.65 -19.53 14.44
CA ASP A 3 10.18 -20.59 15.34
C ASP A 3 8.74 -21.07 15.08
N ALA A 4 7.86 -20.22 14.54
CA ALA A 4 6.46 -20.57 14.34
C ALA A 4 6.25 -21.63 13.23
N SER A 5 7.14 -21.65 12.24
CA SER A 5 7.07 -22.64 11.13
C SER A 5 7.51 -24.04 11.56
N PHE A 6 8.39 -24.15 12.56
CA PHE A 6 8.89 -25.44 13.03
C PHE A 6 7.85 -26.15 13.90
N ILE A 7 7.12 -25.40 14.73
CA ILE A 7 6.04 -25.94 15.57
C ILE A 7 4.86 -26.41 14.72
N ALA A 8 4.52 -25.69 13.64
CA ALA A 8 3.44 -26.10 12.73
C ALA A 8 3.73 -27.43 12.02
N SER A 9 4.97 -27.64 11.54
CA SER A 9 5.36 -28.89 10.89
C SER A 9 5.44 -30.08 11.86
N ALA A 10 5.84 -29.84 13.11
CA ALA A 10 5.88 -30.89 14.14
C ALA A 10 4.46 -31.40 14.49
N VAL A 11 3.51 -30.48 14.66
CA VAL A 11 2.10 -30.82 14.95
C VAL A 11 1.43 -31.54 13.78
N VAL A 12 1.73 -31.14 12.54
CA VAL A 12 1.21 -31.82 11.35
C VAL A 12 1.81 -33.21 11.19
N ALA A 13 3.09 -33.40 11.50
CA ALA A 13 3.74 -34.71 11.46
C ALA A 13 3.21 -35.67 12.54
N GLU A 14 2.92 -35.17 13.74
CA GLU A 14 2.33 -35.94 14.85
C GLU A 14 0.90 -36.38 14.51
N ASN A 15 0.07 -35.48 13.98
CA ASN A 15 -1.29 -35.80 13.54
C ASN A 15 -1.33 -36.82 12.39
N LEU A 16 -0.30 -36.83 11.53
CA LEU A 16 -0.22 -37.77 10.40
C LEU A 16 0.28 -39.17 10.84
N ALA A 17 1.11 -39.24 11.88
CA ALA A 17 1.53 -40.50 12.49
C ALA A 17 0.41 -41.19 13.28
N ASP A 18 -0.45 -40.39 13.93
CA ASP A 18 -1.64 -40.87 14.64
C ASP A 18 -2.70 -41.43 13.65
N ALA A 19 -2.87 -40.76 12.49
CA ALA A 19 -3.72 -41.26 11.41
C ALA A 19 -3.20 -42.57 10.78
N ALA A 20 -1.88 -42.75 10.66
CA ALA A 20 -1.27 -43.97 10.13
C ALA A 20 -1.38 -45.18 11.09
N SER A 21 -1.60 -44.93 12.39
CA SER A 21 -1.78 -45.97 13.41
C SER A 21 -3.26 -46.28 13.70
N SER A 22 -4.19 -45.49 13.14
CA SER A 22 -5.62 -45.79 13.22
C SER A 22 -5.95 -47.01 12.34
N GLU A 23 -6.11 -48.17 12.97
CA GLU A 23 -6.77 -49.33 12.39
C GLU A 23 -8.08 -48.90 11.72
N GLY A 24 -8.28 -49.35 10.49
CA GLY A 24 -9.44 -48.98 9.67
C GLY A 24 -10.74 -49.17 10.45
N LEU A 25 -11.58 -48.13 10.44
CA LEU A 25 -12.93 -48.12 11.01
C LEU A 25 -13.66 -49.43 10.70
N GLU A 26 -13.75 -50.30 11.70
CA GLU A 26 -14.64 -51.44 11.67
C GLU A 26 -16.04 -50.90 11.40
N LYS A 27 -16.70 -51.39 10.34
CA LYS A 27 -18.08 -51.03 10.05
C LYS A 27 -18.94 -51.51 11.21
N GLN A 28 -19.19 -50.60 12.15
CA GLN A 28 -20.07 -50.81 13.28
C GLN A 28 -21.46 -51.08 12.71
N ALA A 29 -21.83 -52.37 12.68
CA ALA A 29 -23.19 -52.76 12.39
C ALA A 29 -24.06 -52.15 13.50
N ILE A 30 -24.88 -51.16 13.14
CA ILE A 30 -25.93 -50.64 14.02
C ILE A 30 -27.01 -51.72 14.15
N ARG A 31 -26.68 -52.78 14.90
CA ARG A 31 -27.57 -53.75 15.50
C ARG A 31 -26.85 -54.43 16.66
N GLY A 32 -26.47 -53.60 17.63
CA GLY A 32 -26.24 -54.03 19.00
C GLY A 32 -27.59 -54.34 19.64
N LYS A 33 -27.65 -55.52 20.24
CA LYS A 33 -28.71 -55.96 21.15
C LYS A 33 -28.56 -55.06 22.38
N ASP A 34 -29.68 -54.57 22.91
CA ASP A 34 -29.79 -53.73 24.12
C ASP A 34 -29.88 -52.19 23.87
N GLY A 35 -31.13 -51.73 23.68
CA GLY A 35 -31.71 -50.55 24.31
C GLY A 35 -31.12 -49.16 24.05
N ILE A 36 -31.67 -48.44 23.04
CA ILE A 36 -31.71 -46.97 23.04
C ILE A 36 -33.18 -46.56 23.21
N GLU A 37 -33.50 -46.00 24.38
CA GLU A 37 -34.77 -45.30 24.66
C GLU A 37 -34.76 -43.93 23.97
N GLY A 38 -34.86 -43.94 22.65
CA GLY A 38 -35.39 -42.80 21.92
C GLY A 38 -36.90 -42.88 21.99
N ASN A 39 -37.54 -41.90 22.64
CA ASN A 39 -39.00 -41.73 22.62
C ASN A 39 -39.45 -41.36 21.19
N VAL A 40 -39.37 -42.33 20.28
CA VAL A 40 -40.18 -42.35 19.08
C VAL A 40 -41.59 -42.60 19.57
N ALA A 41 -42.51 -41.68 19.28
CA ALA A 41 -43.94 -41.94 19.40
C ALA A 41 -44.27 -43.07 18.42
N GLY A 42 -44.02 -44.31 18.86
CA GLY A 42 -44.44 -45.51 18.20
C GLY A 42 -45.95 -45.46 18.15
N THR A 43 -46.49 -45.24 16.96
CA THR A 43 -47.88 -45.58 16.70
C THR A 43 -47.91 -47.10 16.72
N GLU A 44 -48.17 -47.66 17.90
CA GLU A 44 -48.50 -49.06 18.04
C GLU A 44 -49.79 -49.27 17.25
N ALA A 45 -49.65 -49.72 16.01
CA ALA A 45 -50.74 -50.38 15.32
C ALA A 45 -51.01 -51.65 16.11
N HIS A 46 -52.03 -51.61 16.97
CA HIS A 46 -52.64 -52.80 17.55
C HIS A 46 -53.31 -53.58 16.40
N GLY A 47 -52.48 -54.29 15.65
CA GLY A 47 -52.86 -55.29 14.66
C GLY A 47 -53.05 -56.61 15.36
N GLY A 48 -54.27 -56.82 15.86
CA GLY A 48 -54.71 -58.06 16.48
C GLY A 48 -56.21 -58.03 16.59
N VAL A 49 -56.90 -58.41 15.51
CA VAL A 49 -58.35 -58.61 15.53
C VAL A 49 -58.62 -59.91 16.27
N GLU A 50 -58.71 -59.83 17.60
CA GLU A 50 -59.51 -60.79 18.35
C GLU A 50 -60.92 -60.24 18.44
N HIS A 51 -61.84 -60.86 17.70
CA HIS A 51 -63.28 -60.67 17.90
C HIS A 51 -63.68 -61.31 19.24
N VAL A 52 -63.36 -60.65 20.35
CA VAL A 52 -63.95 -60.98 21.65
C VAL A 52 -65.44 -60.62 21.57
N ALA A 53 -66.30 -61.59 21.87
CA ALA A 53 -67.76 -61.49 21.77
C ALA A 53 -68.31 -60.15 22.30
N SER A 54 -69.15 -59.51 21.48
CA SER A 54 -69.68 -58.15 21.67
C SER A 54 -70.39 -57.91 23.00
N PRO A 55 -69.95 -56.97 23.86
CA PRO A 55 -70.88 -56.22 24.69
C PRO A 55 -71.59 -55.20 23.78
N MET A 56 -72.75 -55.57 23.22
CA MET A 56 -73.59 -54.63 22.48
C MET A 56 -74.18 -53.61 23.45
N ALA A 57 -73.64 -52.39 23.44
CA ALA A 57 -74.30 -51.22 23.99
C ALA A 57 -74.91 -50.41 22.84
N LEU A 58 -76.24 -50.27 22.83
CA LEU A 58 -77.00 -49.49 21.83
C LEU A 58 -76.78 -49.93 20.36
N GLY A 59 -76.61 -51.23 20.10
CA GLY A 59 -76.67 -51.80 18.75
C GLY A 59 -75.42 -51.64 17.88
N MET A 60 -74.28 -51.18 18.43
CA MET A 60 -72.99 -51.09 17.73
C MET A 60 -71.92 -52.00 18.37
N ASP A 61 -70.97 -52.44 17.56
CA ASP A 61 -69.81 -53.23 17.98
C ASP A 61 -68.70 -52.35 18.59
N SER A 62 -67.66 -52.98 19.14
CA SER A 62 -66.53 -52.29 19.76
C SER A 62 -65.80 -51.36 18.78
N THR A 63 -65.69 -51.77 17.51
CA THR A 63 -65.09 -50.97 16.44
C THR A 63 -65.90 -49.71 16.14
N GLY A 64 -67.24 -49.78 16.19
CA GLY A 64 -68.13 -48.62 16.05
C GLY A 64 -67.91 -47.57 17.15
N TRP A 65 -67.79 -47.99 18.41
CA TRP A 65 -67.48 -47.07 19.51
C TRP A 65 -66.07 -46.46 19.42
N VAL A 66 -65.07 -47.21 18.94
CA VAL A 66 -63.72 -46.67 18.66
C VAL A 66 -63.75 -45.63 17.55
N ALA A 67 -64.51 -45.87 16.47
CA ALA A 67 -64.68 -44.91 15.39
C ALA A 67 -65.38 -43.62 15.88
N VAL A 68 -66.41 -43.74 16.74
CA VAL A 68 -67.06 -42.59 17.39
C VAL A 68 -66.08 -41.82 18.28
N ALA A 69 -65.27 -42.52 19.09
CA ALA A 69 -64.25 -41.88 19.93
C ALA A 69 -63.18 -41.15 19.08
N ALA A 70 -62.69 -41.75 17.99
CA ALA A 70 -61.76 -41.12 17.06
C ALA A 70 -62.38 -39.88 16.39
N LEU A 71 -63.66 -39.95 16.01
CA LEU A 71 -64.39 -38.84 15.41
C LEU A 71 -64.58 -37.69 16.41
N VAL A 72 -64.87 -37.99 17.68
CA VAL A 72 -64.93 -36.99 18.77
C VAL A 72 -63.57 -36.33 18.98
N VAL A 73 -62.47 -37.09 18.97
CA VAL A 73 -61.10 -36.52 19.08
C VAL A 73 -60.77 -35.61 17.89
N ILE A 74 -61.10 -36.03 16.66
CA ILE A 74 -60.92 -35.22 15.45
C ILE A 74 -61.77 -33.95 15.51
N ALA A 75 -63.04 -34.05 15.93
CA ALA A 75 -63.92 -32.90 16.09
C ALA A 75 -63.37 -31.92 17.13
N ILE A 76 -62.90 -32.41 18.28
CA ILE A 76 -62.25 -31.58 19.31
C ILE A 76 -60.96 -30.94 18.75
N ALA A 77 -60.14 -31.67 18.00
CA ALA A 77 -58.91 -31.14 17.39
C ALA A 77 -59.19 -30.02 16.37
N ILE A 78 -60.27 -30.15 15.59
CA ILE A 78 -60.72 -29.11 14.66
C ILE A 78 -61.26 -27.89 15.42
N VAL A 79 -62.12 -28.09 16.43
CA VAL A 79 -62.66 -27.00 17.27
C VAL A 79 -61.55 -26.26 18.03
N LYS A 80 -60.54 -26.99 18.52
CA LYS A 80 -59.34 -26.44 19.17
C LYS A 80 -58.30 -25.91 18.18
N LYS A 81 -58.59 -25.92 16.87
CA LYS A 81 -57.77 -25.34 15.79
C LYS A 81 -56.33 -25.88 15.72
N VAL A 82 -56.12 -27.13 16.11
CA VAL A 82 -54.82 -27.80 16.02
C VAL A 82 -54.21 -27.74 14.61
N PRO A 83 -54.94 -28.06 13.50
CA PRO A 83 -54.37 -27.96 12.16
C PRO A 83 -53.99 -26.53 11.75
N ALA A 84 -54.75 -25.52 12.21
CA ALA A 84 -54.43 -24.12 11.94
C ALA A 84 -53.18 -23.64 12.70
N MET A 85 -52.94 -24.14 13.91
CA MET A 85 -51.74 -23.82 14.69
C MET A 85 -50.47 -24.38 14.02
N ILE A 86 -50.54 -25.61 13.50
CA ILE A 86 -49.44 -26.24 12.75
C ILE A 86 -49.17 -25.45 11.47
N GLY A 87 -50.21 -25.10 10.71
CA GLY A 87 -50.08 -24.25 9.51
C GLY A 87 -49.38 -22.93 9.82
N LYS A 88 -49.83 -22.22 10.87
CA LYS A 88 -49.22 -20.96 11.29
C LYS A 88 -47.75 -21.10 11.71
N ALA A 89 -47.38 -22.20 12.37
CA ALA A 89 -45.99 -22.45 12.75
C ALA A 89 -45.09 -22.71 11.52
N LEU A 90 -45.59 -23.44 10.53
CA LEU A 90 -44.89 -23.66 9.27
C LEU A 90 -44.76 -22.35 8.48
N ASP A 91 -45.83 -21.57 8.37
CA ASP A 91 -45.81 -20.26 7.72
C ASP A 91 -44.82 -19.30 8.39
N GLY A 92 -44.76 -19.31 9.74
CA GLY A 92 -43.78 -18.56 10.50
C GLY A 92 -42.34 -18.97 10.17
N ARG A 93 -42.07 -20.27 10.01
CA ARG A 93 -40.75 -20.77 9.58
C ARG A 93 -40.43 -20.37 8.14
N ILE A 94 -41.40 -20.47 7.22
CA ILE A 94 -41.22 -20.05 5.82
C ILE A 94 -40.90 -18.56 5.77
N ALA A 95 -41.63 -17.72 6.53
CA ALA A 95 -41.37 -16.29 6.60
C ALA A 95 -39.97 -16.00 7.15
N ALA A 96 -39.55 -16.68 8.21
CA ALA A 96 -38.20 -16.52 8.76
C ALA A 96 -37.10 -16.92 7.76
N ILE A 97 -37.28 -18.03 7.04
CA ILE A 97 -36.33 -18.47 6.00
C ILE A 97 -36.28 -17.47 4.85
N ARG A 98 -37.43 -16.93 4.41
CA ARG A 98 -37.48 -15.89 3.39
C ARG A 98 -36.69 -14.65 3.80
N VAL A 99 -36.91 -14.15 5.01
CA VAL A 99 -36.15 -13.00 5.54
C VAL A 99 -34.65 -13.27 5.57
N GLN A 100 -34.23 -14.45 6.04
CA GLN A 100 -32.80 -14.82 6.05
C GLN A 100 -32.21 -14.94 4.64
N LEU A 101 -32.96 -15.46 3.68
CA LEU A 101 -32.53 -15.56 2.29
C LEU A 101 -32.43 -14.17 1.64
N ASP A 102 -33.40 -13.30 1.87
CA ASP A 102 -33.39 -11.91 1.40
C ASP A 102 -32.20 -11.14 2.00
N GLU A 103 -31.91 -11.33 3.28
CA GLU A 103 -30.74 -10.72 3.92
C GLU A 103 -29.43 -11.28 3.38
N ALA A 104 -29.33 -12.60 3.15
CA ALA A 104 -28.15 -13.22 2.57
C ALA A 104 -27.90 -12.78 1.12
N THR A 105 -28.96 -12.63 0.32
CA THR A 105 -28.86 -12.11 -1.06
C THR A 105 -28.46 -10.65 -1.07
N ARG A 106 -29.02 -9.83 -0.18
CA ARG A 106 -28.59 -8.44 0.01
C ARG A 106 -27.12 -8.35 0.39
N LEU A 107 -26.68 -9.14 1.38
CA LEU A 107 -25.29 -9.13 1.83
C LEU A 107 -24.32 -9.59 0.73
N ARG A 108 -24.71 -10.56 -0.11
CA ARG A 108 -23.94 -10.94 -1.30
C ARG A 108 -23.86 -9.80 -2.30
N ALA A 109 -24.98 -9.14 -2.60
CA ALA A 109 -24.99 -7.99 -3.52
C ALA A 109 -24.11 -6.84 -2.99
N GLU A 110 -24.16 -6.55 -1.69
CA GLU A 110 -23.29 -5.56 -1.06
C GLU A 110 -21.81 -5.96 -1.13
N ALA A 111 -21.48 -7.23 -0.90
CA ALA A 111 -20.11 -7.73 -1.00
C ALA A 111 -19.57 -7.70 -2.44
N GLU A 112 -20.40 -8.05 -3.43
CA GLU A 112 -20.04 -7.97 -4.85
C GLU A 112 -19.85 -6.52 -5.30
N ALA A 113 -20.74 -5.61 -4.88
CA ALA A 113 -20.60 -4.18 -5.14
C ALA A 113 -19.32 -3.61 -4.52
N LEU A 114 -19.04 -3.97 -3.26
CA LEU A 114 -17.84 -3.53 -2.57
C LEU A 114 -16.57 -4.06 -3.24
N ARG A 115 -16.58 -5.33 -3.66
CA ARG A 115 -15.48 -5.92 -4.42
C ARG A 115 -15.23 -5.17 -5.74
N ALA A 116 -16.29 -4.89 -6.50
CA ALA A 116 -16.17 -4.13 -7.75
C ALA A 116 -15.63 -2.71 -7.51
N GLU A 117 -16.06 -2.05 -6.43
CA GLU A 117 -15.56 -0.74 -6.04
C GLU A 117 -14.06 -0.78 -5.70
N TYR A 118 -13.60 -1.77 -4.92
CA TYR A 118 -12.18 -1.91 -4.59
C TYR A 118 -11.33 -2.31 -5.79
N GLU A 119 -11.83 -3.17 -6.68
CA GLU A 119 -11.13 -3.50 -7.93
C GLU A 119 -11.00 -2.26 -8.83
N ALA A 120 -12.04 -1.43 -8.92
CA ALA A 120 -11.97 -0.16 -9.65
C ALA A 120 -10.99 0.83 -9.00
N LYS A 121 -11.02 0.96 -7.66
CA LYS A 121 -10.08 1.81 -6.92
C LYS A 121 -8.63 1.34 -7.06
N ALA A 122 -8.39 0.03 -7.04
CA ALA A 122 -7.06 -0.53 -7.25
C ALA A 122 -6.52 -0.18 -8.65
N LYS A 123 -7.33 -0.39 -9.69
CA LYS A 123 -6.97 -0.01 -11.07
C LYS A 123 -6.71 1.49 -11.23
N ALA A 124 -7.55 2.33 -10.62
CA ALA A 124 -7.35 3.77 -10.62
C ALA A 124 -6.04 4.16 -9.92
N ALA A 125 -5.77 3.60 -8.74
CA ALA A 125 -4.53 3.85 -8.00
C ALA A 125 -3.28 3.38 -8.78
N GLU A 126 -3.36 2.26 -9.48
CA GLU A 126 -2.28 1.79 -10.36
C GLU A 126 -2.03 2.75 -11.53
N ALA A 127 -3.09 3.23 -12.18
CA ALA A 127 -3.00 4.21 -13.27
C ALA A 127 -2.44 5.56 -12.78
N ASP A 128 -2.88 6.02 -11.61
CA ASP A 128 -2.38 7.25 -10.98
C ASP A 128 -0.90 7.09 -10.60
N ALA A 129 -0.50 5.94 -10.06
CA ALA A 129 0.90 5.65 -9.74
C ALA A 129 1.77 5.56 -11.00
N ALA A 130 1.27 5.02 -12.11
CA ALA A 130 1.97 5.02 -13.38
C ALA A 130 2.18 6.45 -13.90
N THR A 131 1.11 7.26 -13.87
CA THR A 131 1.13 8.68 -14.25
C THR A 131 2.11 9.48 -13.38
N MET A 132 2.09 9.27 -12.06
CA MET A 132 3.05 9.89 -11.13
C MET A 132 4.50 9.52 -11.46
N ARG A 133 4.79 8.25 -11.80
CA ARG A 133 6.14 7.84 -12.18
C ARG A 133 6.58 8.50 -13.48
N GLU A 134 5.71 8.56 -14.47
CA GLU A 134 6.01 9.22 -15.75
C GLU A 134 6.31 10.71 -15.55
N HIS A 135 5.46 11.42 -14.79
CA HIS A 135 5.71 12.81 -14.42
C HIS A 135 7.03 12.99 -13.67
N ALA A 136 7.30 12.15 -12.67
CA ALA A 136 8.55 12.21 -11.92
C ALA A 136 9.78 11.98 -12.81
N HIS A 137 9.71 11.06 -13.78
CA HIS A 137 10.79 10.85 -14.74
C HIS A 137 10.99 12.06 -15.65
N HIS A 138 9.90 12.65 -16.16
CA HIS A 138 9.97 13.85 -17.00
C HIS A 138 10.55 15.04 -16.23
N GLU A 139 10.09 15.27 -14.99
CA GLU A 139 10.63 16.32 -14.13
C GLU A 139 12.11 16.09 -13.78
N ALA A 140 12.50 14.86 -13.47
CA ALA A 140 13.90 14.52 -13.21
C ALA A 140 14.78 14.82 -14.43
N GLN A 141 14.33 14.44 -15.64
CA GLN A 141 15.06 14.77 -16.87
C GLN A 141 15.16 16.28 -17.10
N ALA A 142 14.07 17.03 -16.89
CA ALA A 142 14.07 18.49 -17.00
C ALA A 142 15.04 19.14 -16.00
N ILE A 143 15.08 18.65 -14.76
CA ILE A 143 16.03 19.10 -13.74
C ILE A 143 17.47 18.80 -14.16
N LEU A 144 17.76 17.62 -14.71
CA LEU A 144 19.10 17.29 -15.18
C LEU A 144 19.55 18.19 -16.33
N VAL A 145 18.67 18.46 -17.30
CA VAL A 145 18.98 19.37 -18.41
C VAL A 145 19.25 20.79 -17.90
N LYS A 146 18.39 21.28 -16.99
CA LYS A 146 18.58 22.59 -16.36
C LYS A 146 19.87 22.66 -15.56
N ALA A 147 20.16 21.64 -14.73
CA ALA A 147 21.36 21.58 -13.92
C ALA A 147 22.64 21.56 -14.76
N LYS A 148 22.64 20.82 -15.89
CA LYS A 148 23.76 20.83 -16.84
C LYS A 148 23.98 22.22 -17.42
N ARG A 149 22.93 22.85 -17.93
CA ARG A 149 23.00 24.20 -18.49
C ARG A 149 23.50 25.22 -17.46
N ASP A 150 22.96 25.19 -16.26
CA ASP A 150 23.33 26.12 -15.19
C ASP A 150 24.79 25.87 -14.72
N ALA A 151 25.25 24.62 -14.74
CA ALA A 151 26.65 24.27 -14.48
C ALA A 151 27.59 24.78 -15.58
N GLU A 152 27.24 24.59 -16.85
CA GLU A 152 27.99 25.13 -18.00
C GLU A 152 28.10 26.65 -17.92
N GLU A 153 27.00 27.34 -17.61
CA GLU A 153 27.00 28.79 -17.44
C GLU A 153 27.89 29.23 -16.26
N LEU A 154 27.81 28.52 -15.14
CA LEU A 154 28.68 28.80 -13.99
C LEU A 154 30.16 28.61 -14.34
N MET A 155 30.51 27.53 -15.06
CA MET A 155 31.88 27.28 -15.51
C MET A 155 32.34 28.39 -16.46
N ALA A 156 31.54 28.77 -17.44
CA ALA A 156 31.86 29.86 -18.37
C ALA A 156 32.12 31.19 -17.64
N ARG A 157 31.27 31.54 -16.66
CA ARG A 157 31.48 32.73 -15.82
C ARG A 157 32.78 32.63 -15.01
N ARG A 158 33.08 31.46 -14.44
CA ARG A 158 34.32 31.24 -13.66
C ARG A 158 35.57 31.32 -14.52
N THR A 159 35.54 30.74 -15.71
CA THR A 159 36.63 30.84 -16.69
C THR A 159 36.88 32.29 -17.04
N LYS A 160 35.84 33.05 -17.40
CA LYS A 160 35.98 34.47 -17.72
C LYS A 160 36.56 35.27 -16.56
N MET A 161 36.10 35.05 -15.32
CA MET A 161 36.68 35.72 -14.14
C MET A 161 38.16 35.37 -13.92
N ALA A 162 38.57 34.14 -14.22
CA ALA A 162 39.95 33.72 -14.14
C ALA A 162 40.80 34.38 -15.24
N GLU A 163 40.31 34.40 -16.47
CA GLU A 163 40.93 35.09 -17.60
C GLU A 163 41.11 36.59 -17.32
N ASP A 164 40.06 37.26 -16.82
CA ASP A 164 40.10 38.67 -16.46
C ASP A 164 41.13 38.95 -15.35
N LYS A 165 41.25 38.04 -14.36
CA LYS A 165 42.26 38.13 -13.31
C LYS A 165 43.68 37.93 -13.85
N ILE A 166 43.88 36.96 -14.75
CA ILE A 166 45.18 36.72 -15.39
C ILE A 166 45.57 37.94 -16.21
N ALA A 167 44.68 38.46 -17.06
CA ALA A 167 44.94 39.66 -17.86
C ALA A 167 45.19 40.91 -17.00
N GLY A 168 44.55 41.01 -15.83
CA GLY A 168 44.85 42.05 -14.84
C GLY A 168 46.27 41.89 -14.25
N ALA A 169 46.62 40.68 -13.83
CA ALA A 169 47.93 40.36 -13.27
C ALA A 169 49.07 40.54 -14.29
N GLU A 170 48.87 40.15 -15.54
CA GLU A 170 49.83 40.35 -16.63
C GLU A 170 50.12 41.83 -16.88
N ARG A 171 49.07 42.67 -16.94
CA ARG A 171 49.23 44.12 -17.06
C ARG A 171 50.00 44.72 -15.89
N ALA A 172 49.69 44.28 -14.67
CA ALA A 172 50.41 44.72 -13.47
C ALA A 172 51.88 44.29 -13.50
N ALA A 173 52.18 43.04 -13.87
CA ALA A 173 53.54 42.52 -13.98
C ALA A 173 54.36 43.27 -15.05
N ILE A 174 53.77 43.55 -16.21
CA ILE A 174 54.43 44.35 -17.26
C ILE A 174 54.74 45.77 -16.75
N ALA A 175 53.79 46.41 -16.06
CA ALA A 175 53.99 47.72 -15.47
C ALA A 175 55.11 47.71 -14.42
N GLU A 176 55.16 46.68 -13.58
CA GLU A 176 56.21 46.50 -12.58
C GLU A 176 57.60 46.32 -13.21
N VAL A 177 57.72 45.48 -14.25
CA VAL A 177 58.99 45.31 -14.98
C VAL A 177 59.46 46.61 -15.62
N ARG A 178 58.54 47.36 -16.24
CA ARG A 178 58.85 48.69 -16.81
C ARG A 178 59.31 49.68 -15.75
N ALA A 179 58.64 49.71 -14.59
CA ALA A 179 59.02 50.58 -13.49
C ALA A 179 60.42 50.23 -12.95
N ARG A 180 60.72 48.93 -12.75
CA ARG A 180 62.04 48.46 -12.32
C ARG A 180 63.14 48.79 -13.35
N ALA A 181 62.84 48.66 -14.64
CA ALA A 181 63.78 49.01 -15.71
C ALA A 181 64.05 50.53 -15.76
N ALA A 182 63.00 51.36 -15.64
CA ALA A 182 63.14 52.82 -15.59
C ALA A 182 63.97 53.26 -14.38
N ASP A 183 63.69 52.70 -13.21
CA ASP A 183 64.42 52.97 -11.96
C ASP A 183 65.90 52.53 -12.05
N ALA A 184 66.18 51.36 -12.64
CA ALA A 184 67.55 50.93 -12.93
C ALA A 184 68.27 51.86 -13.92
N ALA A 185 67.59 52.29 -14.99
CA ALA A 185 68.14 53.23 -15.96
C ALA A 185 68.41 54.62 -15.34
N GLN A 186 67.51 55.12 -14.50
CA GLN A 186 67.70 56.38 -13.76
C GLN A 186 68.91 56.31 -12.84
N ARG A 187 69.08 55.21 -12.09
CA ARG A 187 70.27 55.00 -11.24
C ARG A 187 71.56 54.97 -12.07
N ALA A 188 71.58 54.21 -13.17
CA ALA A 188 72.74 54.14 -14.05
C ALA A 188 73.08 55.50 -14.67
N ALA A 189 72.07 56.25 -15.14
CA ALA A 189 72.25 57.60 -15.64
C ALA A 189 72.78 58.56 -14.57
N ALA A 190 72.26 58.50 -13.35
CA ALA A 190 72.75 59.31 -12.23
C ALA A 190 74.22 59.00 -11.90
N MET A 191 74.63 57.73 -11.92
CA MET A 191 76.02 57.33 -11.74
C MET A 191 76.93 57.84 -12.87
N LEU A 192 76.51 57.68 -14.12
CA LEU A 192 77.28 58.15 -15.28
C LEU A 192 77.44 59.68 -15.27
N ILE A 193 76.37 60.40 -14.91
CA ILE A 193 76.40 61.85 -14.74
C ILE A 193 77.38 62.21 -13.63
N ALA A 194 77.33 61.56 -12.47
CA ALA A 194 78.24 61.83 -11.36
C ALA A 194 79.73 61.55 -11.72
N GLU A 195 80.01 60.54 -12.54
CA GLU A 195 81.36 60.20 -12.98
C GLU A 195 81.91 61.13 -14.06
N GLN A 196 81.04 61.63 -14.95
CA GLN A 196 81.43 62.54 -16.04
C GLN A 196 81.24 64.04 -15.73
N HIS A 197 80.59 64.40 -14.61
CA HIS A 197 80.43 65.80 -14.21
C HIS A 197 81.74 66.37 -13.67
N GLY A 198 82.27 67.37 -14.35
CA GLY A 198 83.38 68.21 -13.90
C GLY A 198 83.05 69.69 -14.00
N VAL A 199 83.97 70.52 -13.52
CA VAL A 199 83.82 71.99 -13.40
C VAL A 199 83.49 72.68 -14.74
N ASP A 200 83.97 72.13 -15.86
CA ASP A 200 83.69 72.66 -17.20
C ASP A 200 82.23 72.40 -17.64
N SER A 201 81.64 71.26 -17.24
CA SER A 201 80.23 70.95 -17.51
C SER A 201 79.29 71.85 -16.71
N ASP A 202 79.62 72.13 -15.44
CA ASP A 202 78.86 73.04 -14.57
C ASP A 202 78.83 74.46 -15.15
N ARG A 203 79.98 74.96 -15.61
CA ARG A 203 80.10 76.29 -16.20
C ARG A 203 79.25 76.41 -17.48
N ALA A 204 79.28 75.40 -18.35
CA ALA A 204 78.47 75.35 -19.55
C ALA A 204 76.95 75.22 -19.28
N MET A 205 76.55 74.61 -18.15
CA MET A 205 75.15 74.59 -17.71
C MET A 205 74.70 75.95 -17.16
N ILE A 206 75.53 76.61 -16.35
CA ILE A 206 75.26 77.94 -15.81
C ILE A 206 75.11 78.95 -16.95
N ASP A 207 76.03 78.96 -17.91
CA ASP A 207 75.97 79.86 -19.06
C ASP A 207 74.70 79.63 -19.91
N ARG A 208 74.30 78.37 -20.11
CA ARG A 208 73.03 78.03 -20.79
C ARG A 208 71.80 78.47 -20.00
N THR A 209 71.82 78.34 -18.69
CA THR A 209 70.69 78.73 -17.83
C THR A 209 70.55 80.25 -17.79
N ILE A 210 71.67 80.99 -17.68
CA ILE A 210 71.71 82.46 -17.78
C ILE A 210 71.22 82.91 -19.16
N ALA A 211 71.66 82.27 -20.24
CA ALA A 211 71.20 82.55 -21.60
C ALA A 211 69.73 82.15 -21.85
N GLY A 212 69.20 81.18 -21.08
CA GLY A 212 67.79 80.76 -21.12
C GLY A 212 66.88 81.73 -20.37
N LEU A 213 67.32 82.24 -19.22
CA LEU A 213 66.61 83.27 -18.46
C LEU A 213 66.60 84.64 -19.18
N GLY A 214 67.59 84.91 -20.03
CA GLY A 214 67.60 86.06 -20.94
C GLY A 214 66.66 85.92 -22.15
N ARG A 215 66.09 84.74 -22.39
CA ARG A 215 65.06 84.48 -23.41
C ARG A 215 63.69 84.46 -22.73
N LEU A 216 63.11 85.65 -22.55
CA LEU A 216 61.67 85.75 -22.34
C LEU A 216 60.98 85.46 -23.68
N ASN A 217 60.47 84.22 -23.79
CA ASN A 217 59.81 83.55 -24.92
C ASN A 217 60.72 83.15 -26.09
#